data_AF-A0A6I4QBI0-F1
#
_entry.id   AF-A0A6I4QBI0-F1
#
_cell.length_a   1.000
_cell.length_b   1.000
_cell.length_c   1.000
_cell.angle_alpha   90.00
_cell.angle_beta   90.00
_cell.angle_gamma   90.00
#
_symmetry.space_group_name_H-M   'P 1'
#
loop_
_entity.id
_entity.type
_entity.pdbx_description
1 polymer ?
#
loop_
_entity_poly.entity_id
_entity_poly.type
_entity_poly.pdbx_seq_one_letter_code
_entity_poly.pdbx_strand_id
1 'polypeptide(L)'
;MQRITRIIFDHNNTEKKSLLDQYHTLLALLKPHLTERTFSILAIPRLIDDNQYIAWHTDLEGQPILLSDINNESHKNKVVKKLQNRLNDIEQAVKLIPITDQQQALISSWLSRLKSLGNPIYVINDDPVIVNTFEDPVLPVTTPVPAIIPTSFWRWWHFLLLALFLIGLLGLLWYLFCPFAKPKTVVPDVKPVITQPVEQTTPESTVAEPIVPPTKNDPTVKLEPESTILENTTKQCITREEIANITDYSKMVMVFDNSASMTITLMESQAAIKKFLNANFYSMTQKQADAYEKRMTRLPNRLSSSKKVALSAIDKIQPEVNIALVTLTSCPAAHKTSFYSYENRDKLKNKINSLKPLEYNSATPLYNGIKQASKMLDGVNRDDYILVISDGEDNCTKANICTLANKIATQQPRLKINIVDIAGQHKIDCVAEKTGGKVYIAQSPTAIVEQMNNALSTMKISKPICE
;
A
#
# COMPACT_ATOMS: atom_id res chain seq x y z
N MET A 1 -8.10 -11.49 14.52
CA MET A 1 -9.29 -11.91 13.73
C MET A 1 -10.45 -12.30 14.63
N GLN A 2 -11.66 -11.82 14.32
CA GLN A 2 -12.94 -12.22 14.94
C GLN A 2 -13.88 -12.82 13.89
N ARG A 3 -14.86 -13.62 14.32
CA ARG A 3 -15.94 -14.15 13.45
C ARG A 3 -17.08 -13.14 13.36
N ILE A 4 -17.48 -12.80 12.13
CA ILE A 4 -18.59 -11.89 11.82
C ILE A 4 -19.93 -12.65 11.87
N THR A 5 -20.00 -13.77 11.14
CA THR A 5 -21.20 -14.58 10.96
C THR A 5 -20.81 -16.00 10.49
N ARG A 6 -21.77 -16.92 10.39
CA ARG A 6 -21.61 -18.18 9.64
C ARG A 6 -22.81 -18.41 8.72
N ILE A 7 -22.55 -18.98 7.55
CA ILE A 7 -23.57 -19.44 6.60
C ILE A 7 -23.46 -20.97 6.44
N ILE A 8 -24.59 -21.63 6.17
CA ILE A 8 -24.60 -23.06 5.82
C ILE A 8 -23.86 -23.24 4.49
N PHE A 9 -23.06 -24.30 4.37
CA PHE A 9 -22.32 -24.62 3.16
C PHE A 9 -22.53 -26.09 2.81
N ASP A 10 -23.20 -26.35 1.68
CA ASP A 10 -23.30 -27.70 1.13
C ASP A 10 -21.99 -28.08 0.43
N HIS A 11 -21.19 -28.91 1.09
CA HIS A 11 -19.91 -29.38 0.54
C HIS A 11 -20.07 -30.26 -0.71
N ASN A 12 -21.27 -30.79 -0.98
CA ASN A 12 -21.55 -31.57 -2.18
C ASN A 12 -21.80 -30.68 -3.41
N ASN A 13 -22.10 -29.40 -3.20
CA ASN A 13 -22.28 -28.43 -4.27
C ASN A 13 -20.91 -28.04 -4.85
N THR A 14 -20.57 -28.65 -5.99
CA THR A 14 -19.30 -28.45 -6.69
C THR A 14 -19.08 -27.02 -7.18
N GLU A 15 -20.16 -26.31 -7.53
CA GLU A 15 -20.11 -24.90 -7.92
C GLU A 15 -19.75 -24.00 -6.73
N LYS A 16 -20.44 -24.13 -5.59
CA LYS A 16 -20.15 -23.34 -4.38
C LYS A 16 -18.76 -23.66 -3.80
N LYS A 17 -18.27 -24.89 -3.98
CA LYS A 17 -16.87 -25.24 -3.71
C LYS A 17 -15.89 -24.53 -4.65
N SER A 18 -16.14 -24.56 -5.97
CA SER A 18 -15.35 -23.82 -6.95
C SER A 18 -15.34 -22.31 -6.67
N LEU A 19 -16.48 -21.72 -6.29
CA LEU A 19 -16.57 -20.32 -5.91
C LEU A 19 -15.80 -20.00 -4.62
N LEU A 20 -15.79 -20.88 -3.62
CA LEU A 20 -14.97 -20.73 -2.42
C LEU A 20 -13.47 -20.74 -2.74
N ASP A 21 -13.02 -21.69 -3.57
CA ASP A 21 -11.60 -21.83 -3.95
C ASP A 21 -11.14 -20.67 -4.86
N GLN A 22 -12.01 -20.22 -5.76
CA GLN A 22 -11.82 -18.97 -6.52
C GLN A 22 -11.75 -17.74 -5.61
N TYR A 23 -12.56 -17.67 -4.54
CA TYR A 23 -12.51 -16.56 -3.59
C TYR A 23 -11.24 -16.60 -2.73
N HIS A 24 -10.77 -17.78 -2.29
CA HIS A 24 -9.45 -17.92 -1.69
C HIS A 24 -8.34 -17.44 -2.62
N THR A 25 -8.43 -17.78 -3.92
CA THR A 25 -7.50 -17.32 -4.96
C THR A 25 -7.57 -15.80 -5.15
N LEU A 26 -8.77 -15.21 -5.18
CA LEU A 26 -8.98 -13.77 -5.23
C LEU A 26 -8.33 -13.06 -4.04
N LEU A 27 -8.57 -13.55 -2.82
CA LEU A 27 -7.95 -13.01 -1.62
C LEU A 27 -6.41 -13.11 -1.70
N ALA A 28 -5.87 -14.25 -2.16
CA ALA A 28 -4.43 -14.43 -2.32
C ALA A 28 -3.80 -13.50 -3.37
N LEU A 29 -4.50 -13.20 -4.47
CA LEU A 29 -4.04 -12.28 -5.52
C LEU A 29 -4.14 -10.80 -5.10
N LEU A 30 -5.23 -10.41 -4.44
CA LEU A 30 -5.44 -9.02 -4.03
C LEU A 30 -4.62 -8.65 -2.80
N LYS A 31 -4.48 -9.57 -1.84
CA LYS A 31 -3.88 -9.28 -0.53
C LYS A 31 -2.45 -8.72 -0.59
N PRO A 32 -1.56 -9.12 -1.52
CA PRO A 32 -0.22 -8.54 -1.62
C PRO A 32 -0.17 -7.08 -2.10
N HIS A 33 -1.22 -6.61 -2.78
CA HIS A 33 -1.23 -5.33 -3.52
C HIS A 33 -2.28 -4.32 -3.01
N LEU A 34 -3.00 -4.66 -1.94
CA LEU A 34 -3.95 -3.78 -1.28
C LEU A 34 -3.47 -3.44 0.13
N THR A 35 -3.70 -2.20 0.57
CA THR A 35 -3.49 -1.81 1.98
C THR A 35 -4.46 -2.56 2.90
N GLU A 36 -4.08 -2.84 4.15
CA GLU A 36 -4.96 -3.42 5.20
C GLU A 36 -6.31 -2.68 5.25
N ARG A 37 -6.29 -1.36 5.12
CA ARG A 37 -7.46 -0.47 5.09
C ARG A 37 -8.39 -0.69 3.90
N THR A 38 -7.83 -1.13 2.77
CA THR A 38 -8.55 -1.44 1.54
C THR A 38 -9.03 -2.90 1.53
N PHE A 39 -8.15 -3.81 1.94
CA PHE A 39 -8.40 -5.25 2.01
C PHE A 39 -9.43 -5.62 3.11
N SER A 40 -9.51 -4.86 4.20
CA SER A 40 -10.42 -5.14 5.33
C SER A 40 -11.91 -5.18 4.98
N ILE A 41 -12.32 -4.68 3.81
CA ILE A 41 -13.71 -4.81 3.33
C ILE A 41 -14.05 -6.24 2.89
N LEU A 42 -13.05 -7.10 2.67
CA LEU A 42 -13.24 -8.47 2.21
C LEU A 42 -13.24 -9.39 3.44
N ALA A 43 -14.38 -9.99 3.76
CA ALA A 43 -14.43 -10.99 4.81
C ALA A 43 -13.62 -12.24 4.39
N ILE A 44 -12.95 -12.88 5.34
CA ILE A 44 -12.13 -14.06 5.11
C ILE A 44 -12.93 -15.30 5.52
N PRO A 45 -13.29 -16.20 4.58
CA PRO A 45 -14.02 -17.41 4.89
C PRO A 45 -13.10 -18.42 5.59
N ARG A 46 -13.70 -19.28 6.42
CA ARG A 46 -13.09 -20.50 6.94
C ARG A 46 -14.18 -21.56 7.04
N LEU A 47 -13.91 -22.76 6.56
CA LEU A 47 -14.78 -23.91 6.85
C LEU A 47 -14.67 -24.26 8.34
N ILE A 48 -15.81 -24.53 8.96
CA ILE A 48 -15.93 -25.00 10.36
C ILE A 48 -16.96 -26.13 10.42
N ASP A 49 -17.07 -26.76 11.58
CA ASP A 49 -18.09 -27.76 11.92
C ASP A 49 -18.18 -28.85 10.82
N ASP A 50 -17.08 -29.59 10.62
CA ASP A 50 -16.89 -30.63 9.59
C ASP A 50 -17.27 -30.19 8.16
N ASN A 51 -16.87 -28.97 7.81
CA ASN A 51 -17.13 -28.29 6.54
C ASN A 51 -18.60 -27.98 6.24
N GLN A 52 -19.52 -28.12 7.20
CA GLN A 52 -20.95 -27.84 7.02
C GLN A 52 -21.28 -26.34 6.99
N TYR A 53 -20.35 -25.48 7.43
CA TYR A 53 -20.56 -24.02 7.46
C TYR A 53 -19.29 -23.28 7.02
N ILE A 54 -19.50 -22.14 6.35
CA ILE A 54 -18.48 -21.12 6.19
C ILE A 54 -18.67 -20.06 7.27
N ALA A 55 -17.68 -19.95 8.15
CA ALA A 55 -17.55 -18.85 9.09
C ALA A 55 -16.74 -17.71 8.47
N TRP A 56 -17.37 -16.55 8.37
CA TRP A 56 -16.76 -15.34 7.82
C TRP A 56 -16.05 -14.55 8.91
N HIS A 57 -14.81 -14.14 8.67
CA HIS A 57 -13.94 -13.50 9.66
C HIS A 57 -13.39 -12.16 9.15
N THR A 58 -12.91 -11.32 10.06
CA THR A 58 -12.13 -10.12 9.73
C THR A 58 -11.02 -9.89 10.76
N ASP A 59 -10.01 -9.10 10.42
CA ASP A 59 -8.98 -8.61 11.35
C ASP A 59 -9.37 -7.28 12.05
N LEU A 60 -10.49 -6.66 11.65
CA LEU A 60 -11.12 -5.58 12.42
C LEU A 60 -11.61 -6.10 13.78
N GLU A 61 -11.57 -5.24 14.81
CA GLU A 61 -12.21 -5.50 16.11
C GLU A 61 -13.44 -4.61 16.31
N GLY A 62 -14.43 -5.11 17.05
CA GLY A 62 -15.67 -4.42 17.39
C GLY A 62 -16.91 -5.24 17.03
N GLN A 63 -18.05 -4.96 17.65
CA GLN A 63 -19.29 -5.71 17.40
C GLN A 63 -19.74 -5.52 15.94
N PRO A 64 -19.99 -6.61 15.17
CA PRO A 64 -20.56 -6.52 13.83
C PRO A 64 -22.06 -6.21 13.91
N ILE A 65 -22.50 -5.23 13.11
CA ILE A 65 -23.91 -4.83 12.93
C ILE A 65 -24.21 -4.87 11.43
N LEU A 66 -25.36 -5.39 11.01
CA LEU A 66 -25.71 -5.44 9.58
C LEU A 66 -26.12 -4.03 9.08
N LEU A 67 -25.70 -3.64 7.88
CA LEU A 67 -25.89 -2.28 7.34
C LEU A 67 -27.38 -1.90 7.16
N SER A 68 -28.25 -2.89 6.98
CA SER A 68 -29.72 -2.72 6.99
C SER A 68 -30.25 -2.14 8.32
N ASP A 69 -29.64 -2.58 9.42
CA ASP A 69 -30.15 -2.40 10.79
C ASP A 69 -29.73 -1.03 11.39
N ILE A 70 -28.94 -0.27 10.63
CA ILE A 70 -28.48 1.07 11.01
C ILE A 70 -29.59 2.09 10.73
N ASN A 71 -30.43 2.34 11.73
CA ASN A 71 -31.53 3.31 11.69
C ASN A 71 -31.08 4.77 11.39
N ASN A 72 -29.81 5.11 11.58
CA ASN A 72 -29.30 6.45 11.30
C ASN A 72 -28.84 6.54 9.84
N GLU A 73 -29.71 7.06 8.97
CA GLU A 73 -29.44 7.22 7.53
C GLU A 73 -28.20 8.07 7.22
N SER A 74 -27.85 9.09 8.03
CA SER A 74 -26.62 9.85 7.82
C SER A 74 -25.36 8.99 8.06
N HIS A 75 -25.39 8.12 9.07
CA HIS A 75 -24.32 7.15 9.32
C HIS A 75 -24.27 6.08 8.23
N LYS A 76 -25.42 5.52 7.86
CA LYS A 76 -25.56 4.50 6.80
C LYS A 76 -24.99 5.00 5.47
N ASN A 77 -25.36 6.20 5.03
CA ASN A 77 -24.82 6.83 3.82
C ASN A 77 -23.31 7.11 3.89
N LYS A 78 -22.79 7.51 5.07
CA LYS A 78 -21.34 7.64 5.31
C LYS A 78 -20.61 6.29 5.15
N VAL A 79 -21.19 5.19 5.62
CA VAL A 79 -20.62 3.83 5.49
C VAL A 79 -20.72 3.32 4.05
N VAL A 80 -21.85 3.52 3.37
CA VAL A 80 -22.02 3.19 1.93
C VAL A 80 -20.99 3.94 1.08
N LYS A 81 -20.81 5.24 1.28
CA LYS A 81 -19.79 6.03 0.58
C LYS A 81 -18.36 5.56 0.89
N LYS A 82 -18.11 5.13 2.13
CA LYS A 82 -16.82 4.52 2.53
C LYS A 82 -16.58 3.19 1.82
N LEU A 83 -17.61 2.35 1.66
CA LEU A 83 -17.53 1.09 0.92
C LEU A 83 -17.31 1.31 -0.58
N GLN A 84 -18.06 2.23 -1.20
CA GLN A 84 -17.88 2.61 -2.61
C GLN A 84 -16.46 3.11 -2.89
N ASN A 85 -15.94 4.00 -2.04
CA ASN A 85 -14.56 4.45 -2.14
C ASN A 85 -13.58 3.27 -2.04
N ARG A 86 -13.82 2.29 -1.16
CA ARG A 86 -12.94 1.11 -1.01
C ARG A 86 -12.96 0.17 -2.21
N LEU A 87 -14.13 -0.07 -2.79
CA LEU A 87 -14.24 -0.85 -4.03
C LEU A 87 -13.50 -0.14 -5.18
N ASN A 88 -13.60 1.19 -5.25
CA ASN A 88 -12.82 1.98 -6.20
C ASN A 88 -11.31 1.95 -5.91
N ASP A 89 -10.90 1.98 -4.62
CA ASP A 89 -9.49 1.81 -4.21
C ASP A 89 -8.94 0.46 -4.72
N ILE A 90 -9.73 -0.63 -4.66
CA ILE A 90 -9.37 -1.94 -5.23
C ILE A 90 -9.26 -1.87 -6.76
N GLU A 91 -10.27 -1.32 -7.45
CA GLU A 91 -10.28 -1.25 -8.92
C GLU A 91 -9.19 -0.36 -9.51
N GLN A 92 -8.66 0.58 -8.73
CA GLN A 92 -7.45 1.34 -9.10
C GLN A 92 -6.18 0.54 -8.85
N ALA A 93 -6.06 -0.13 -7.71
CA ALA A 93 -4.89 -0.95 -7.39
C ALA A 93 -4.72 -2.12 -8.36
N VAL A 94 -5.81 -2.82 -8.73
CA VAL A 94 -5.80 -3.95 -9.68
C VAL A 94 -5.16 -3.60 -11.02
N LYS A 95 -5.38 -2.38 -11.53
CA LYS A 95 -4.79 -1.89 -12.80
C LYS A 95 -3.27 -1.69 -12.75
N LEU A 96 -2.67 -1.79 -11.58
CA LEU A 96 -1.23 -1.62 -11.34
C LEU A 96 -0.54 -2.94 -10.94
N ILE A 97 -1.28 -4.06 -10.85
CA ILE A 97 -0.71 -5.37 -10.52
C ILE A 97 -0.20 -6.05 -11.81
N PRO A 98 1.03 -6.58 -11.84
CA PRO A 98 1.46 -7.47 -12.91
C PRO A 98 0.79 -8.85 -12.76
N ILE A 99 -0.28 -9.09 -13.52
CA ILE A 99 -1.07 -10.33 -13.52
C ILE A 99 -1.33 -10.85 -14.94
N THR A 100 -1.66 -12.14 -15.06
CA THR A 100 -2.05 -12.76 -16.32
C THR A 100 -3.50 -12.44 -16.71
N ASP A 101 -3.86 -12.58 -17.99
CA ASP A 101 -5.23 -12.36 -18.47
C ASP A 101 -6.27 -13.22 -17.72
N GLN A 102 -5.91 -14.45 -17.34
CA GLN A 102 -6.75 -15.33 -16.53
C GLN A 102 -6.98 -14.79 -15.12
N GLN A 103 -5.95 -14.23 -14.48
CA GLN A 103 -6.06 -13.58 -13.17
C GLN A 103 -6.86 -12.28 -13.26
N GLN A 104 -6.65 -11.48 -14.32
CA GLN A 104 -7.44 -10.28 -14.60
C GLN A 104 -8.92 -10.61 -14.84
N ALA A 105 -9.23 -11.67 -15.58
CA ALA A 105 -10.60 -12.16 -15.79
C ALA A 105 -11.25 -12.62 -14.47
N LEU A 106 -10.54 -13.40 -13.65
CA LEU A 106 -10.99 -13.83 -12.33
C LEU A 106 -11.33 -12.62 -11.44
N ILE A 107 -10.39 -11.67 -11.31
CA ILE A 107 -10.58 -10.47 -10.49
C ILE A 107 -11.75 -9.62 -11.02
N SER A 108 -11.89 -9.46 -12.33
CA SER A 108 -12.98 -8.68 -12.94
C SER A 108 -14.35 -9.31 -12.69
N SER A 109 -14.47 -10.64 -12.80
CA SER A 109 -15.66 -11.40 -12.44
C SER A 109 -16.03 -11.19 -10.97
N TRP A 110 -15.05 -11.35 -10.07
CA TRP A 110 -15.28 -11.20 -8.63
C TRP A 110 -15.55 -9.77 -8.17
N LEU A 111 -15.00 -8.75 -8.83
CA LEU A 111 -15.36 -7.35 -8.58
C LEU A 111 -16.85 -7.09 -8.85
N SER A 112 -17.43 -7.72 -9.89
CA SER A 112 -18.88 -7.66 -10.13
C SER A 112 -19.68 -8.38 -9.03
N ARG A 113 -19.24 -9.59 -8.61
CA ARG A 113 -19.88 -10.32 -7.49
C ARG A 113 -19.77 -9.59 -6.15
N LEU A 114 -18.68 -8.88 -5.87
CA LEU A 114 -18.51 -8.04 -4.68
C LEU A 114 -19.41 -6.80 -4.69
N LYS A 115 -19.69 -6.23 -5.87
CA LYS A 115 -20.63 -5.11 -6.07
C LYS A 115 -22.12 -5.52 -6.06
N SER A 116 -22.43 -6.82 -5.98
CA SER A 116 -23.81 -7.34 -5.86
C SER A 116 -24.57 -6.71 -4.69
N LEU A 117 -25.80 -6.27 -4.93
CA LEU A 117 -26.71 -5.78 -3.89
C LEU A 117 -27.20 -6.90 -2.95
N GLY A 118 -27.02 -8.17 -3.33
CA GLY A 118 -27.39 -9.34 -2.52
C GLY A 118 -26.38 -9.71 -1.44
N ASN A 119 -25.20 -9.07 -1.39
CA ASN A 119 -24.19 -9.36 -0.36
C ASN A 119 -24.55 -8.72 0.99
N PRO A 120 -24.59 -9.48 2.10
CA PRO A 120 -24.65 -8.90 3.45
C PRO A 120 -23.42 -8.03 3.74
N ILE A 121 -23.65 -6.74 4.00
CA ILE A 121 -22.60 -5.80 4.42
C ILE A 121 -22.72 -5.62 5.93
N TYR A 122 -21.68 -6.02 6.66
CA TYR A 122 -21.55 -5.77 8.09
C TYR A 122 -20.73 -4.49 8.33
N VAL A 123 -20.95 -3.84 9.47
CA VAL A 123 -20.27 -2.61 9.88
C VAL A 123 -19.64 -2.85 11.25
N ILE A 124 -18.34 -2.55 11.35
CA ILE A 124 -17.51 -2.77 12.54
C ILE A 124 -16.70 -1.49 12.76
N ASN A 125 -17.00 -0.73 13.83
CA ASN A 125 -16.32 0.54 14.15
C ASN A 125 -16.20 1.50 12.94
N ASP A 126 -17.35 1.82 12.30
CA ASP A 126 -17.50 2.59 11.06
C ASP A 126 -16.86 1.96 9.80
N ASP A 127 -16.19 0.81 9.86
CA ASP A 127 -15.60 0.13 8.69
C ASP A 127 -16.56 -0.95 8.12
N PRO A 128 -16.90 -0.89 6.83
CA PRO A 128 -17.77 -1.88 6.19
C PRO A 128 -17.00 -3.14 5.77
N VAL A 129 -17.64 -4.30 5.90
CA VAL A 129 -17.12 -5.60 5.44
C VAL A 129 -18.20 -6.34 4.65
N ILE A 130 -17.88 -6.71 3.42
CA ILE A 130 -18.69 -7.54 2.53
C ILE A 130 -18.53 -9.00 2.96
N VAL A 131 -19.65 -9.65 3.26
CA VAL A 131 -19.77 -11.12 3.29
C VAL A 131 -20.39 -11.54 1.95
N ASN A 132 -19.77 -12.50 1.26
CA ASN A 132 -20.35 -13.06 0.05
C ASN A 132 -21.21 -14.29 0.40
N THR A 133 -22.30 -14.52 -0.34
CA THR A 133 -23.21 -15.65 -0.12
C THR A 133 -22.97 -16.81 -1.08
N PHE A 134 -22.10 -16.63 -2.09
CA PHE A 134 -21.94 -17.52 -3.24
C PHE A 134 -23.23 -17.75 -4.05
N GLU A 135 -24.20 -16.83 -3.93
CA GLU A 135 -25.31 -16.70 -4.89
C GLU A 135 -24.91 -15.78 -6.05
N ASP A 136 -25.78 -15.67 -7.06
CA ASP A 136 -25.53 -14.85 -8.24
C ASP A 136 -25.66 -13.33 -8.02
N PRO A 137 -24.91 -12.52 -8.81
CA PRO A 137 -24.83 -11.09 -8.58
C PRO A 137 -26.15 -10.38 -8.91
N VAL A 138 -26.83 -9.91 -7.86
CA VAL A 138 -27.98 -9.01 -7.98
C VAL A 138 -27.43 -7.63 -8.36
N LEU A 139 -27.34 -7.38 -9.67
CA LEU A 139 -27.05 -6.06 -10.21
C LEU A 139 -28.20 -5.09 -9.88
N PRO A 140 -27.94 -3.78 -9.69
CA PRO A 140 -29.01 -2.80 -9.64
C PRO A 140 -29.81 -2.87 -10.94
N VAL A 141 -31.13 -3.08 -10.83
CA VAL A 141 -32.03 -2.97 -11.98
C VAL A 141 -31.86 -1.57 -12.56
N THR A 142 -31.31 -1.48 -13.77
CA THR A 142 -31.40 -0.26 -14.58
C THR A 142 -32.87 -0.02 -14.87
N THR A 143 -33.52 0.77 -14.01
CA THR A 143 -34.82 1.36 -14.34
C THR A 143 -34.68 1.99 -15.72
N PRO A 144 -35.53 1.62 -16.70
CA PRO A 144 -35.44 2.22 -18.02
C PRO A 144 -35.58 3.73 -17.84
N VAL A 145 -34.61 4.49 -18.35
CA VAL A 145 -34.61 5.95 -18.24
C VAL A 145 -36.00 6.42 -18.68
N PRO A 146 -36.77 7.10 -17.82
CA PRO A 146 -38.15 7.45 -18.13
C PRO A 146 -38.12 8.25 -19.42
N ALA A 147 -38.74 7.71 -20.47
CA ALA A 147 -38.62 8.24 -21.81
C ALA A 147 -38.98 9.72 -21.77
N ILE A 148 -38.03 10.59 -22.15
CA ILE A 148 -38.23 12.04 -22.12
C ILE A 148 -39.25 12.35 -23.21
N ILE A 149 -40.53 12.34 -22.83
CA ILE A 149 -41.63 12.75 -23.69
C ILE A 149 -41.27 14.18 -24.13
N PRO A 150 -41.07 14.44 -25.43
CA PRO A 150 -40.66 15.76 -25.89
C PRO A 150 -41.82 16.73 -25.64
N THR A 151 -41.75 17.45 -24.52
CA THR A 151 -42.74 18.47 -24.16
C THR A 151 -42.78 19.50 -25.28
N SER A 152 -43.96 19.73 -25.84
CA SER A 152 -44.11 20.40 -27.14
C SER A 152 -43.46 21.79 -27.15
N PHE A 153 -42.30 21.87 -27.80
CA PHE A 153 -41.46 23.07 -27.92
C PHE A 153 -42.23 24.25 -28.53
N TRP A 154 -43.22 23.95 -29.36
CA TRP A 154 -44.13 24.91 -29.98
C TRP A 154 -44.95 25.71 -28.97
N ARG A 155 -45.27 25.14 -27.79
CA ARG A 155 -46.11 25.78 -26.76
C ARG A 155 -45.38 26.89 -25.98
N TRP A 156 -44.05 26.97 -26.05
CA TRP A 156 -43.26 28.06 -25.46
C TRP A 156 -42.93 29.18 -26.45
N TRP A 157 -42.93 28.91 -27.76
CA TRP A 157 -42.63 29.92 -28.79
C TRP A 157 -43.58 31.13 -28.72
N HIS A 158 -44.86 30.92 -28.41
CA HIS A 158 -45.83 32.01 -28.23
C HIS A 158 -45.49 32.94 -27.06
N PHE A 159 -44.95 32.41 -25.94
CA PHE A 159 -44.50 33.24 -24.82
C PHE A 159 -43.23 34.02 -25.15
N LEU A 160 -42.32 33.41 -25.94
CA LEU A 160 -41.11 34.10 -26.42
C LEU A 160 -41.44 35.24 -27.39
N LEU A 161 -42.38 35.04 -28.31
CA LEU A 161 -42.88 36.11 -29.19
C LEU A 161 -43.59 37.22 -28.40
N LEU A 162 -44.42 36.87 -27.41
CA LEU A 162 -45.11 37.83 -26.57
C LEU A 162 -44.13 38.69 -25.75
N ALA A 163 -43.07 38.07 -25.21
CA ALA A 163 -42.00 38.76 -24.51
C ALA A 163 -41.21 39.69 -25.44
N LEU A 164 -40.86 39.24 -26.65
CA LEU A 164 -40.20 40.09 -27.66
C LEU A 164 -41.07 41.28 -28.08
N PHE A 165 -42.38 41.09 -28.24
CA PHE A 165 -43.32 42.16 -28.56
C PHE A 165 -43.44 43.19 -27.42
N LEU A 166 -43.51 42.74 -26.17
CA LEU A 166 -43.49 43.61 -24.98
C LEU A 166 -42.18 44.40 -24.86
N ILE A 167 -41.03 43.77 -25.10
CA ILE A 167 -39.72 44.44 -25.10
C ILE A 167 -39.64 45.46 -26.25
N GLY A 168 -40.19 45.13 -27.42
CA GLY A 168 -40.28 46.06 -28.55
C GLY A 168 -41.14 47.29 -28.24
N LEU A 169 -42.31 47.11 -27.61
CA LEU A 169 -43.17 48.22 -27.14
C LEU A 169 -42.48 49.08 -26.07
N LEU A 170 -41.78 48.47 -25.11
CA LEU A 170 -41.00 49.19 -24.10
C LEU A 170 -39.86 49.99 -24.73
N GLY A 171 -39.15 49.43 -25.71
CA GLY A 171 -38.11 50.12 -26.48
C GLY A 171 -38.65 51.29 -27.30
N LEU A 172 -39.82 51.13 -27.94
CA LEU A 172 -40.48 52.20 -28.69
C LEU A 172 -40.94 53.35 -27.77
N LEU A 173 -41.52 53.02 -26.61
CA LEU A 173 -41.89 54.00 -25.59
C LEU A 173 -40.66 54.73 -25.05
N TRP A 174 -39.57 54.02 -24.78
CA TRP A 174 -38.31 54.64 -24.33
C TRP A 174 -37.74 55.61 -25.38
N TYR A 175 -37.76 55.21 -26.65
CA TYR A 175 -37.30 56.03 -27.77
C TYR A 175 -38.15 57.30 -27.98
N LEU A 176 -39.47 57.20 -27.77
CA LEU A 176 -40.38 58.34 -27.91
C LEU A 176 -40.32 59.35 -26.74
N PHE A 177 -39.86 58.93 -25.55
CA PHE A 177 -39.88 59.77 -24.33
C PHE A 177 -38.50 60.23 -23.82
N CYS A 178 -37.38 59.80 -24.40
CA CYS A 178 -36.03 60.24 -24.01
C CYS A 178 -35.43 61.27 -24.99
N PRO A 179 -35.23 62.55 -24.59
CA PRO A 179 -34.56 63.54 -25.43
C PRO A 179 -33.05 63.26 -25.51
N PHE A 180 -32.50 63.25 -26.73
CA PHE A 180 -31.09 62.96 -26.99
C PHE A 180 -30.14 64.06 -26.48
N ALA A 181 -29.45 63.81 -25.36
CA ALA A 181 -28.27 64.56 -24.95
C ALA A 181 -27.05 64.11 -25.78
N LYS A 182 -26.34 65.05 -26.42
CA LYS A 182 -25.18 64.74 -27.26
C LYS A 182 -23.93 64.41 -26.42
N PRO A 183 -23.09 63.42 -26.80
CA PRO A 183 -21.83 63.16 -26.12
C PRO A 183 -20.82 64.30 -26.34
N LYS A 184 -19.92 64.51 -25.37
CA LYS A 184 -18.76 65.42 -25.47
C LYS A 184 -17.48 64.64 -25.77
N THR A 185 -16.58 65.25 -26.54
CA THR A 185 -15.30 64.67 -26.96
C THR A 185 -14.13 65.43 -26.33
N VAL A 186 -13.27 64.73 -25.57
CA VAL A 186 -11.90 65.11 -25.19
C VAL A 186 -11.15 63.77 -25.10
N VAL A 187 -10.35 63.35 -26.09
CA VAL A 187 -9.00 63.81 -26.50
C VAL A 187 -7.94 63.45 -25.42
N PRO A 188 -6.86 62.70 -25.77
CA PRO A 188 -5.93 62.11 -24.80
C PRO A 188 -4.69 62.98 -24.53
N ASP A 189 -3.92 62.58 -23.52
CA ASP A 189 -2.53 63.03 -23.31
C ASP A 189 -1.52 61.90 -23.62
N VAL A 190 -0.31 62.24 -24.06
CA VAL A 190 0.54 61.36 -24.87
C VAL A 190 2.02 61.37 -24.44
N LYS A 191 2.37 60.34 -23.65
CA LYS A 191 3.68 59.64 -23.76
C LYS A 191 4.88 60.58 -23.41
N PRO A 192 6.15 60.42 -23.88
CA PRO A 192 6.78 59.40 -24.75
C PRO A 192 8.12 58.80 -24.26
N VAL A 193 8.76 57.98 -25.13
CA VAL A 193 10.25 57.87 -25.34
C VAL A 193 11.09 57.19 -24.23
N ILE A 194 12.09 56.32 -24.51
CA ILE A 194 12.55 55.51 -25.69
C ILE A 194 13.48 54.38 -25.10
N THR A 195 13.88 53.26 -25.73
CA THR A 195 14.49 53.02 -27.07
C THR A 195 14.18 51.61 -27.64
N GLN A 196 14.33 51.46 -28.96
CA GLN A 196 14.25 50.25 -29.83
C GLN A 196 15.62 50.00 -30.51
N PRO A 197 15.80 49.21 -31.61
CA PRO A 197 15.05 48.06 -32.18
C PRO A 197 15.81 46.75 -31.80
N VAL A 198 16.09 45.66 -32.56
CA VAL A 198 15.90 45.10 -33.94
C VAL A 198 15.85 43.56 -33.70
N GLU A 199 14.99 42.67 -34.20
CA GLU A 199 14.41 42.34 -35.53
C GLU A 199 15.31 41.52 -36.49
N GLN A 200 14.96 40.24 -36.68
CA GLN A 200 15.29 39.25 -37.76
C GLN A 200 14.92 37.85 -37.18
N THR A 201 14.06 36.96 -37.70
CA THR A 201 13.45 36.65 -39.01
C THR A 201 14.19 35.57 -39.81
N THR A 202 13.54 34.41 -40.02
CA THR A 202 13.89 33.27 -40.93
C THR A 202 15.20 32.48 -40.67
N PRO A 203 15.41 31.27 -41.24
CA PRO A 203 14.50 30.35 -41.96
C PRO A 203 14.56 28.86 -41.47
N GLU A 204 13.87 28.00 -42.22
CA GLU A 204 13.90 26.53 -42.27
C GLU A 204 15.19 25.93 -42.90
N SER A 205 15.73 24.83 -42.35
CA SER A 205 16.54 23.80 -43.09
C SER A 205 16.69 22.53 -42.23
N THR A 206 16.37 21.28 -42.65
CA THR A 206 17.03 20.32 -43.59
C THR A 206 18.44 19.81 -43.25
N VAL A 207 18.61 18.46 -43.35
CA VAL A 207 19.86 17.67 -43.58
C VAL A 207 20.85 17.58 -42.37
N ALA A 208 21.57 16.49 -42.05
CA ALA A 208 21.77 15.15 -42.66
C ALA A 208 21.82 13.99 -41.63
N GLU A 209 21.65 12.76 -42.10
CA GLU A 209 22.07 11.51 -41.44
C GLU A 209 23.41 11.01 -42.07
N PRO A 210 24.43 10.59 -41.28
CA PRO A 210 25.64 9.98 -41.83
C PRO A 210 25.49 8.47 -42.13
N ILE A 211 25.68 8.10 -43.39
CA ILE A 211 25.68 6.70 -43.90
C ILE A 211 27.14 6.14 -43.86
N VAL A 212 27.32 4.87 -44.28
CA VAL A 212 28.58 4.22 -44.79
C VAL A 212 29.37 3.38 -43.76
N PRO A 213 29.75 2.09 -44.05
CA PRO A 213 29.09 1.06 -44.87
C PRO A 213 29.16 -0.37 -44.24
N PRO A 214 28.58 -1.42 -44.88
CA PRO A 214 28.94 -2.81 -44.60
C PRO A 214 30.07 -3.31 -45.53
N THR A 215 31.11 -3.94 -44.99
CA THR A 215 32.19 -4.54 -45.81
C THR A 215 32.42 -6.00 -45.41
N LYS A 216 32.12 -6.93 -46.32
CA LYS A 216 32.59 -8.32 -46.22
C LYS A 216 34.12 -8.35 -46.26
N ASN A 217 34.73 -9.23 -45.49
CA ASN A 217 35.86 -10.03 -45.95
C ASN A 217 35.90 -11.36 -45.18
N ASP A 218 36.08 -12.43 -45.93
CA ASP A 218 36.28 -13.80 -45.45
C ASP A 218 37.73 -14.17 -45.74
N PRO A 219 38.44 -14.78 -44.78
CA PRO A 219 39.40 -15.81 -45.19
C PRO A 219 39.26 -17.09 -44.38
N THR A 220 38.91 -18.17 -45.09
CA THR A 220 38.95 -19.57 -44.66
C THR A 220 40.24 -19.95 -43.93
N VAL A 221 40.13 -20.49 -42.71
CA VAL A 221 41.20 -21.29 -42.08
C VAL A 221 40.64 -22.59 -41.49
N LYS A 222 40.95 -23.68 -42.21
CA LYS A 222 41.26 -25.05 -41.77
C LYS A 222 40.77 -25.55 -40.38
N LEU A 223 40.05 -26.67 -40.41
CA LEU A 223 39.75 -27.54 -39.26
C LEU A 223 40.97 -28.35 -38.79
N GLU A 224 41.29 -28.31 -37.50
CA GLU A 224 41.72 -29.46 -36.67
C GLU A 224 41.50 -29.11 -35.18
N PRO A 225 41.14 -30.04 -34.27
CA PRO A 225 40.59 -29.66 -32.95
C PRO A 225 41.57 -29.81 -31.77
N GLU A 226 41.48 -28.93 -30.76
CA GLU A 226 42.07 -29.19 -29.44
C GLU A 226 41.24 -28.65 -28.25
N SER A 227 41.22 -29.47 -27.20
CA SER A 227 40.79 -29.33 -25.79
C SER A 227 39.93 -28.16 -25.26
N THR A 228 38.95 -28.56 -24.44
CA THR A 228 38.51 -27.93 -23.17
C THR A 228 38.50 -26.40 -23.02
N ILE A 229 37.29 -25.83 -22.94
CA ILE A 229 36.77 -25.14 -21.75
C ILE A 229 35.23 -25.32 -21.74
N LEU A 230 34.69 -25.98 -20.71
CA LEU A 230 33.25 -26.02 -20.41
C LEU A 230 33.00 -25.90 -18.89
N GLU A 231 33.56 -24.85 -18.30
CA GLU A 231 33.07 -24.24 -17.08
C GLU A 231 32.90 -22.74 -17.39
N ASN A 232 31.80 -22.05 -17.10
CA ASN A 232 31.08 -22.13 -15.82
C ASN A 232 29.63 -21.56 -15.95
N THR A 233 28.69 -22.36 -16.45
CA THR A 233 27.25 -21.99 -16.49
C THR A 233 26.55 -22.34 -15.18
N THR A 234 26.49 -21.35 -14.27
CA THR A 234 25.42 -21.20 -13.26
C THR A 234 25.05 -22.45 -12.44
N LYS A 235 25.90 -22.87 -11.49
CA LYS A 235 25.47 -23.81 -10.42
C LYS A 235 24.39 -23.17 -9.53
N GLN A 236 23.13 -23.50 -9.77
CA GLN A 236 21.96 -23.04 -8.99
C GLN A 236 21.77 -23.78 -7.65
N CYS A 237 22.41 -24.93 -7.48
CA CYS A 237 22.48 -25.69 -6.23
C CYS A 237 23.75 -25.36 -5.39
N ILE A 238 23.87 -25.95 -4.20
CA ILE A 238 25.03 -25.90 -3.28
C ILE A 238 25.49 -27.33 -2.96
N THR A 239 26.79 -27.62 -2.88
CA THR A 239 27.25 -29.00 -2.59
C THR A 239 27.21 -29.34 -1.09
N ARG A 240 27.18 -30.64 -0.75
CA ARG A 240 27.27 -31.10 0.64
C ARG A 240 28.62 -30.74 1.30
N GLU A 241 29.67 -30.66 0.50
CA GLU A 241 31.01 -30.26 0.94
C GLU A 241 31.09 -28.73 1.16
N GLU A 242 30.42 -27.92 0.33
CA GLU A 242 30.25 -26.49 0.61
C GLU A 242 29.52 -26.28 1.94
N ILE A 243 28.43 -27.03 2.19
CA ILE A 243 27.67 -26.96 3.46
C ILE A 243 28.55 -27.36 4.66
N ALA A 244 29.27 -28.48 4.57
CA ALA A 244 30.10 -28.98 5.66
C ALA A 244 31.25 -28.03 6.06
N ASN A 245 31.67 -27.14 5.14
CA ASN A 245 32.70 -26.13 5.39
C ASN A 245 32.15 -24.77 5.88
N ILE A 246 30.83 -24.58 6.02
CA ILE A 246 30.25 -23.35 6.61
C ILE A 246 30.39 -23.40 8.14
N THR A 247 31.45 -22.78 8.65
CA THR A 247 31.73 -22.65 10.09
C THR A 247 31.15 -21.38 10.72
N ASP A 248 30.69 -20.41 9.93
CA ASP A 248 30.12 -19.14 10.42
C ASP A 248 28.85 -18.74 9.65
N TYR A 249 27.71 -19.30 10.07
CA TYR A 249 26.39 -19.04 9.51
C TYR A 249 25.95 -17.59 9.67
N SER A 250 25.28 -17.05 8.63
CA SER A 250 24.70 -15.70 8.59
C SER A 250 23.89 -15.36 9.84
N LYS A 251 23.99 -14.11 10.29
CA LYS A 251 23.32 -13.62 11.49
C LYS A 251 22.39 -12.47 11.14
N MET A 252 21.30 -12.36 11.89
CA MET A 252 20.24 -11.39 11.64
C MET A 252 19.93 -10.55 12.88
N VAL A 253 19.78 -9.24 12.71
CA VAL A 253 19.23 -8.35 13.75
C VAL A 253 17.93 -7.73 13.29
N MET A 254 16.85 -8.00 14.03
CA MET A 254 15.57 -7.33 13.83
C MET A 254 15.54 -6.05 14.66
N VAL A 255 15.50 -4.89 13.99
CA VAL A 255 15.25 -3.58 14.62
C VAL A 255 13.74 -3.37 14.60
N PHE A 256 13.11 -3.43 15.77
CA PHE A 256 11.65 -3.39 15.93
C PHE A 256 11.21 -2.10 16.63
N ASP A 257 10.30 -1.37 16.01
CA ASP A 257 9.73 -0.15 16.56
C ASP A 257 8.60 -0.43 17.56
N ASN A 258 8.77 0.10 18.76
CA ASN A 258 7.84 0.01 19.89
C ASN A 258 7.60 1.42 20.47
N SER A 259 7.60 2.43 19.61
CA SER A 259 7.22 3.80 19.94
C SER A 259 5.69 3.99 20.00
N ALA A 260 5.22 5.08 20.61
CA ALA A 260 3.80 5.35 20.77
C ALA A 260 3.03 5.53 19.44
N SER A 261 3.68 5.95 18.35
CA SER A 261 3.06 6.03 17.02
C SER A 261 2.65 4.65 16.49
N MET A 262 3.31 3.58 16.94
CA MET A 262 2.93 2.20 16.60
C MET A 262 1.55 1.80 17.16
N THR A 263 0.97 2.55 18.11
CA THR A 263 -0.41 2.30 18.56
C THR A 263 -1.47 2.71 17.54
N ILE A 264 -1.12 3.53 16.53
CA ILE A 264 -2.07 4.14 15.60
C ILE A 264 -2.67 3.09 14.65
N THR A 265 -3.99 3.16 14.46
CA THR A 265 -4.76 2.29 13.58
C THR A 265 -4.37 2.44 12.11
N LEU A 266 -4.38 1.34 11.36
CA LEU A 266 -4.19 1.35 9.91
C LEU A 266 -5.48 1.72 9.15
N MET A 267 -6.65 1.76 9.81
CA MET A 267 -7.95 1.93 9.16
C MET A 267 -8.30 3.38 8.75
N GLU A 268 -7.52 4.35 9.20
CA GLU A 268 -7.75 5.78 8.96
C GLU A 268 -6.84 6.32 7.85
N SER A 269 -7.21 7.44 7.21
CA SER A 269 -6.35 8.06 6.20
C SER A 269 -5.19 8.82 6.86
N GLN A 270 -4.07 9.00 6.14
CA GLN A 270 -2.95 9.81 6.62
C GLN A 270 -3.38 11.23 7.02
N ALA A 271 -4.39 11.81 6.36
CA ALA A 271 -4.98 13.10 6.74
C ALA A 271 -5.74 13.05 8.09
N ALA A 272 -6.49 11.97 8.37
CA ALA A 272 -7.16 11.77 9.65
C ALA A 272 -6.15 11.48 10.79
N ILE A 273 -5.10 10.71 10.50
CA ILE A 273 -3.97 10.46 11.42
C ILE A 273 -3.23 11.78 11.71
N LYS A 274 -2.91 12.60 10.69
CA LYS A 274 -2.31 13.93 10.88
C LYS A 274 -3.20 14.85 11.73
N LYS A 275 -4.53 14.80 11.54
CA LYS A 275 -5.46 15.55 12.40
C LYS A 275 -5.43 15.08 13.86
N PHE A 276 -5.37 13.77 14.10
CA PHE A 276 -5.25 13.18 15.45
C PHE A 276 -3.94 13.58 16.14
N LEU A 277 -2.80 13.46 15.44
CA LEU A 277 -1.48 13.83 15.94
C LEU A 277 -1.30 15.33 16.24
N ASN A 278 -2.20 16.19 15.74
CA ASN A 278 -2.21 17.63 15.99
C ASN A 278 -3.49 18.05 16.74
N ALA A 279 -4.21 17.12 17.37
CA ALA A 279 -5.45 17.41 18.09
C ALA A 279 -5.15 18.01 19.48
N ASN A 280 -5.81 19.11 19.83
CA ASN A 280 -5.77 19.64 21.18
C ASN A 280 -6.74 18.86 22.08
N PHE A 281 -6.25 17.81 22.74
CA PHE A 281 -7.04 17.00 23.67
C PHE A 281 -7.59 17.81 24.86
N TYR A 282 -6.91 18.88 25.30
CA TYR A 282 -7.40 19.77 26.36
C TYR A 282 -8.63 20.59 25.96
N SER A 283 -8.97 20.66 24.66
CA SER A 283 -10.22 21.28 24.16
C SER A 283 -11.38 20.28 24.03
N MET A 284 -11.23 19.05 24.52
CA MET A 284 -12.25 18.00 24.46
C MET A 284 -12.72 17.63 25.87
N THR A 285 -13.98 17.21 26.00
CA THR A 285 -14.40 16.50 27.22
C THR A 285 -13.70 15.13 27.26
N GLN A 286 -13.45 14.58 28.45
CA GLN A 286 -12.81 13.27 28.62
C GLN A 286 -13.46 12.19 27.73
N LYS A 287 -14.80 12.08 27.76
CA LYS A 287 -15.56 11.15 26.92
C LYS A 287 -15.34 11.33 25.40
N GLN A 288 -15.02 12.53 24.93
CA GLN A 288 -14.65 12.79 23.54
C GLN A 288 -13.19 12.41 23.25
N ALA A 289 -12.28 12.71 24.18
CA ALA A 289 -10.87 12.30 24.10
C ALA A 289 -10.75 10.77 24.05
N ASP A 290 -11.32 10.07 25.04
CA ASP A 290 -11.34 8.60 25.15
C ASP A 290 -11.89 7.95 23.87
N ALA A 291 -12.99 8.50 23.32
CA ALA A 291 -13.63 7.99 22.11
C ALA A 291 -12.80 8.25 20.85
N TYR A 292 -12.10 9.39 20.78
CA TYR A 292 -11.23 9.69 19.65
C TYR A 292 -9.95 8.84 19.69
N GLU A 293 -9.31 8.72 20.85
CA GLU A 293 -8.15 7.84 21.04
C GLU A 293 -8.50 6.39 20.75
N LYS A 294 -9.55 5.83 21.39
CA LYS A 294 -10.01 4.45 21.15
C LYS A 294 -10.31 4.18 19.67
N ARG A 295 -10.85 5.17 18.94
CA ARG A 295 -11.02 5.06 17.49
C ARG A 295 -9.67 5.03 16.77
N MET A 296 -8.75 5.92 17.11
CA MET A 296 -7.49 6.11 16.41
C MET A 296 -6.41 5.08 16.77
N THR A 297 -6.58 4.29 17.83
CA THR A 297 -5.66 3.18 18.21
C THR A 297 -6.21 1.77 17.94
N ARG A 298 -7.46 1.66 17.44
CA ARG A 298 -8.17 0.38 17.18
C ARG A 298 -7.42 -0.58 16.24
N LEU A 299 -7.62 -1.88 16.44
CA LEU A 299 -7.01 -2.90 15.58
C LEU A 299 -7.69 -3.00 14.18
N PRO A 300 -6.91 -3.37 13.14
CA PRO A 300 -5.46 -3.57 13.17
C PRO A 300 -4.71 -2.22 13.23
N ASN A 301 -3.73 -2.16 14.14
CA ASN A 301 -2.82 -1.02 14.31
C ASN A 301 -1.38 -1.40 13.95
N ARG A 302 -0.54 -0.38 13.76
CA ARG A 302 0.85 -0.52 13.26
C ARG A 302 1.65 -1.55 14.06
N LEU A 303 1.56 -1.53 15.39
CA LEU A 303 2.20 -2.51 16.30
C LEU A 303 1.68 -3.93 16.06
N SER A 304 0.36 -4.13 15.94
CA SER A 304 -0.23 -5.45 15.74
C SER A 304 0.20 -6.09 14.41
N SER A 305 0.24 -5.32 13.32
CA SER A 305 0.72 -5.80 12.02
C SER A 305 2.25 -6.00 12.01
N SER A 306 3.01 -5.14 12.70
CA SER A 306 4.46 -5.32 12.90
C SER A 306 4.80 -6.61 13.64
N LYS A 307 4.03 -6.97 14.68
CA LYS A 307 4.18 -8.26 15.37
C LYS A 307 3.87 -9.43 14.43
N LYS A 308 2.76 -9.39 13.67
CA LYS A 308 2.44 -10.43 12.66
C LYS A 308 3.60 -10.67 11.69
N VAL A 309 4.19 -9.59 11.17
CA VAL A 309 5.38 -9.62 10.30
C VAL A 309 6.59 -10.25 10.99
N ALA A 310 6.95 -9.73 12.17
CA ALA A 310 8.13 -10.16 12.90
C ALA A 310 8.09 -11.66 13.28
N LEU A 311 6.95 -12.13 13.80
CA LEU A 311 6.75 -13.54 14.15
C LEU A 311 6.92 -14.43 12.91
N SER A 312 6.17 -14.14 11.84
CA SER A 312 6.20 -14.97 10.63
C SER A 312 7.50 -14.82 9.82
N ALA A 313 8.36 -13.84 10.12
CA ALA A 313 9.74 -13.84 9.65
C ALA A 313 10.56 -14.88 10.43
N ILE A 314 10.50 -14.86 11.77
CA ILE A 314 11.24 -15.79 12.65
C ILE A 314 10.87 -17.25 12.38
N ASP A 315 9.61 -17.53 12.06
CA ASP A 315 9.12 -18.87 11.72
C ASP A 315 9.58 -19.39 10.34
N LYS A 316 10.11 -18.51 9.47
CA LYS A 316 10.47 -18.84 8.08
C LYS A 316 11.95 -18.63 7.73
N ILE A 317 12.71 -17.93 8.56
CA ILE A 317 14.17 -17.85 8.47
C ILE A 317 14.77 -19.25 8.72
N GLN A 318 15.84 -19.62 8.03
CA GLN A 318 16.43 -20.97 8.15
C GLN A 318 17.02 -21.23 9.54
N PRO A 319 16.98 -22.47 10.09
CA PRO A 319 17.31 -22.75 11.51
C PRO A 319 18.68 -22.22 11.98
N GLU A 320 19.68 -22.31 11.12
CA GLU A 320 21.09 -21.99 11.37
C GLU A 320 21.32 -20.48 11.55
N VAL A 321 20.42 -19.67 10.99
CA VAL A 321 20.46 -18.20 11.12
C VAL A 321 20.00 -17.80 12.52
N ASN A 322 20.96 -17.30 13.29
CA ASN A 322 20.76 -16.79 14.63
C ASN A 322 20.18 -15.36 14.56
N ILE A 323 19.14 -15.08 15.35
CA ILE A 323 18.37 -13.82 15.28
C ILE A 323 18.49 -13.06 16.61
N ALA A 324 18.86 -11.78 16.59
CA ALA A 324 18.78 -10.88 17.75
C ALA A 324 17.71 -9.80 17.54
N LEU A 325 17.24 -9.19 18.64
CA LEU A 325 16.25 -8.11 18.65
C LEU A 325 16.88 -6.81 19.16
N VAL A 326 16.59 -5.70 18.46
CA VAL A 326 16.90 -4.33 18.88
C VAL A 326 15.58 -3.56 18.92
N THR A 327 15.13 -3.18 20.11
CA THR A 327 13.83 -2.51 20.30
C THR A 327 14.01 -0.99 20.41
N LEU A 328 13.27 -0.24 19.60
CA LEU A 328 13.15 1.22 19.68
C LEU A 328 11.99 1.55 20.63
N THR A 329 12.24 2.24 21.74
CA THR A 329 11.20 2.47 22.76
C THR A 329 11.26 3.87 23.39
N SER A 330 12.46 4.40 23.64
CA SER A 330 12.71 5.73 24.22
C SER A 330 14.10 6.25 23.85
N CYS A 331 14.32 7.57 23.98
CA CYS A 331 15.64 8.18 23.78
C CYS A 331 16.56 7.93 25.00
N PRO A 332 17.89 7.94 24.85
CA PRO A 332 18.67 8.20 23.63
C PRO A 332 19.13 6.94 22.88
N ALA A 333 18.75 5.74 23.34
CA ALA A 333 19.32 4.48 22.85
C ALA A 333 18.31 3.34 22.76
N ALA A 334 18.45 2.52 21.71
CA ALA A 334 17.69 1.30 21.55
C ALA A 334 18.15 0.19 22.51
N HIS A 335 17.26 -0.73 22.86
CA HIS A 335 17.59 -1.89 23.71
C HIS A 335 17.86 -3.13 22.86
N LYS A 336 19.08 -3.67 22.90
CA LYS A 336 19.46 -4.92 22.19
C LYS A 336 19.37 -6.19 23.06
N THR A 337 19.17 -7.35 22.44
CA THR A 337 19.31 -8.67 23.06
C THR A 337 20.60 -9.36 22.62
N SER A 338 20.94 -10.47 23.27
CA SER A 338 21.78 -11.52 22.68
C SER A 338 21.08 -12.14 21.45
N PHE A 339 21.83 -12.89 20.64
CA PHE A 339 21.27 -13.74 19.60
C PHE A 339 20.51 -14.93 20.19
N TYR A 340 19.41 -15.30 19.53
CA TYR A 340 18.60 -16.49 19.78
C TYR A 340 18.87 -17.52 18.68
N SER A 341 19.24 -18.74 19.06
CA SER A 341 19.29 -19.91 18.17
C SER A 341 17.88 -20.41 17.84
N TYR A 342 17.77 -21.36 16.89
CA TYR A 342 16.50 -21.97 16.49
C TYR A 342 15.63 -22.42 17.67
N GLU A 343 16.20 -23.23 18.57
CA GLU A 343 15.58 -23.73 19.81
C GLU A 343 15.04 -22.62 20.74
N ASN A 344 15.58 -21.41 20.61
CA ASN A 344 15.24 -20.28 21.45
C ASN A 344 14.33 -19.25 20.74
N ARG A 345 13.86 -19.54 19.52
CA ARG A 345 12.97 -18.65 18.75
C ARG A 345 11.64 -18.40 19.41
N ASP A 346 11.09 -19.35 20.17
CA ASP A 346 9.84 -19.11 20.92
C ASP A 346 10.05 -18.07 22.05
N LYS A 347 11.25 -18.00 22.65
CA LYS A 347 11.59 -16.94 23.63
C LYS A 347 11.64 -15.57 22.95
N LEU A 348 12.17 -15.50 21.72
CA LEU A 348 12.17 -14.28 20.90
C LEU A 348 10.73 -13.88 20.48
N LYS A 349 9.92 -14.82 19.96
CA LYS A 349 8.52 -14.60 19.57
C LYS A 349 7.68 -14.14 20.77
N ASN A 350 7.84 -14.76 21.94
CA ASN A 350 7.17 -14.32 23.17
C ASN A 350 7.60 -12.93 23.62
N LYS A 351 8.89 -12.58 23.49
CA LYS A 351 9.39 -11.22 23.78
C LYS A 351 8.83 -10.17 22.81
N ILE A 352 8.64 -10.51 21.53
CA ILE A 352 7.99 -9.62 20.54
C ILE A 352 6.49 -9.50 20.82
N ASN A 353 5.82 -10.58 21.18
CA ASN A 353 4.41 -10.57 21.57
C ASN A 353 4.14 -9.69 22.80
N SER A 354 5.03 -9.69 23.80
CA SER A 354 4.87 -8.86 25.01
C SER A 354 5.22 -7.37 24.83
N LEU A 355 5.81 -6.95 23.71
CA LEU A 355 6.13 -5.54 23.45
C LEU A 355 4.89 -4.63 23.56
N LYS A 356 5.01 -3.56 24.33
CA LYS A 356 4.07 -2.45 24.40
C LYS A 356 4.87 -1.14 24.42
N PRO A 357 4.44 -0.09 23.70
CA PRO A 357 5.02 1.24 23.85
C PRO A 357 4.90 1.75 25.29
N LEU A 358 5.77 2.70 25.65
CA LEU A 358 5.65 3.40 26.92
C LEU A 358 4.52 4.42 26.84
N GLU A 359 3.78 4.59 27.94
CA GLU A 359 2.77 5.65 28.08
C GLU A 359 3.42 7.05 28.08
N TYR A 360 4.65 7.16 28.61
CA TYR A 360 5.41 8.40 28.76
C TYR A 360 6.81 8.27 28.15
N ASN A 361 7.33 9.36 27.57
CA ASN A 361 8.68 9.44 26.98
C ASN A 361 8.98 8.38 25.90
N SER A 362 7.94 7.85 25.24
CA SER A 362 8.12 6.90 24.15
C SER A 362 8.64 7.58 22.89
N ALA A 363 9.67 6.98 22.28
CA ALA A 363 10.40 7.58 21.16
C ALA A 363 11.11 6.52 20.31
N THR A 364 11.61 6.96 19.15
CA THR A 364 12.12 6.13 18.06
C THR A 364 13.60 6.44 17.83
N PRO A 365 14.53 5.89 18.63
CA PRO A 365 15.98 6.08 18.47
C PRO A 365 16.55 5.25 17.30
N LEU A 366 15.98 5.37 16.09
CA LEU A 366 16.25 4.53 14.93
C LEU A 366 17.73 4.58 14.47
N TYR A 367 18.33 5.77 14.41
CA TYR A 367 19.75 5.97 14.09
C TYR A 367 20.64 5.20 15.09
N ASN A 368 20.28 5.23 16.38
CA ASN A 368 20.98 4.49 17.41
C ASN A 368 20.75 2.98 17.26
N GLY A 369 19.52 2.55 17.00
CA GLY A 369 19.15 1.15 16.79
C GLY A 369 19.88 0.51 15.62
N ILE A 370 19.91 1.14 14.45
CA ILE A 370 20.65 0.64 13.29
C ILE A 370 22.16 0.63 13.56
N LYS A 371 22.71 1.66 14.22
CA LYS A 371 24.12 1.72 14.63
C LYS A 371 24.51 0.68 15.70
N GLN A 372 23.56 0.22 16.52
CA GLN A 372 23.78 -0.91 17.42
C GLN A 372 23.68 -2.25 16.69
N ALA A 373 22.69 -2.40 15.81
CA ALA A 373 22.47 -3.62 15.02
C ALA A 373 23.67 -3.93 14.11
N SER A 374 24.22 -2.94 13.41
CA SER A 374 25.40 -3.15 12.54
C SER A 374 26.62 -3.62 13.33
N LYS A 375 26.80 -3.11 14.57
CA LYS A 375 27.85 -3.53 15.51
C LYS A 375 27.67 -4.92 16.12
N MET A 376 26.53 -5.58 15.92
CA MET A 376 26.28 -6.96 16.36
C MET A 376 26.57 -7.98 15.25
N LEU A 377 26.91 -7.50 14.05
CA LEU A 377 27.09 -8.26 12.83
C LEU A 377 28.52 -8.05 12.30
N ASP A 378 29.00 -8.98 11.48
CA ASP A 378 30.28 -8.85 10.78
C ASP A 378 30.04 -8.04 9.50
N GLY A 379 29.30 -8.59 8.53
CA GLY A 379 28.98 -7.90 7.28
C GLY A 379 30.16 -7.58 6.37
N VAL A 380 31.33 -8.18 6.60
CA VAL A 380 32.58 -7.96 5.84
C VAL A 380 33.04 -9.27 5.20
N ASN A 381 33.13 -10.31 6.03
CA ASN A 381 33.54 -11.67 5.68
C ASN A 381 32.34 -12.63 5.61
N ARG A 382 31.21 -12.25 6.22
CA ARG A 382 29.93 -12.98 6.23
C ARG A 382 28.80 -12.10 5.67
N ASP A 383 27.87 -12.73 4.94
CA ASP A 383 26.63 -12.06 4.55
C ASP A 383 25.69 -12.01 5.77
N ASP A 384 25.34 -10.80 6.19
CA ASP A 384 24.58 -10.53 7.41
C ASP A 384 23.42 -9.56 7.13
N TYR A 385 22.39 -9.59 7.99
CA TYR A 385 21.12 -8.95 7.67
C TYR A 385 20.57 -8.13 8.84
N ILE A 386 20.11 -6.92 8.54
CA ILE A 386 19.21 -6.16 9.42
C ILE A 386 17.83 -6.13 8.79
N LEU A 387 16.80 -6.29 9.60
CA LEU A 387 15.42 -5.98 9.24
C LEU A 387 14.89 -4.89 10.16
N VAL A 388 14.63 -3.71 9.60
CA VAL A 388 13.94 -2.62 10.29
C VAL A 388 12.44 -2.80 10.10
N ILE A 389 11.67 -2.74 11.17
CA ILE A 389 10.20 -2.68 11.16
C ILE A 389 9.80 -1.43 11.94
N SER A 390 9.37 -0.37 11.24
CA SER A 390 9.11 0.95 11.82
C SER A 390 8.04 1.72 11.03
N ASP A 391 7.47 2.76 11.65
CA ASP A 391 6.46 3.64 11.04
C ASP A 391 6.96 5.06 10.69
N GLY A 392 8.25 5.37 10.85
CA GLY A 392 8.79 6.67 10.43
C GLY A 392 10.23 7.03 10.81
N GLU A 393 10.41 8.32 11.14
CA GLU A 393 11.70 8.98 11.37
C GLU A 393 12.28 8.74 12.78
N ASP A 394 13.59 8.96 12.90
CA ASP A 394 14.22 9.16 14.21
C ASP A 394 13.77 10.49 14.83
N ASN A 395 13.29 10.46 16.07
CA ASN A 395 12.91 11.65 16.85
C ASN A 395 13.78 11.88 18.09
N CYS A 396 14.88 11.13 18.23
CA CYS A 396 15.88 11.25 19.29
C CYS A 396 17.15 11.99 18.85
N THR A 397 17.41 12.14 17.54
CA THR A 397 18.58 12.88 17.02
C THR A 397 18.32 13.60 15.71
N LYS A 398 19.12 14.64 15.44
CA LYS A 398 19.20 15.34 14.14
C LYS A 398 20.25 14.71 13.19
N ALA A 399 20.88 13.61 13.58
CA ALA A 399 21.91 12.95 12.78
C ALA A 399 21.29 12.22 11.56
N ASN A 400 21.84 12.46 10.37
CA ASN A 400 21.29 11.91 9.12
C ASN A 400 21.52 10.39 9.02
N ILE A 401 20.42 9.64 8.93
CA ILE A 401 20.44 8.16 8.90
C ILE A 401 20.94 7.58 7.56
N CYS A 402 20.75 8.29 6.44
CA CYS A 402 21.32 7.91 5.14
C CYS A 402 22.86 8.01 5.16
N THR A 403 23.42 9.00 5.86
CA THR A 403 24.87 9.13 6.07
C THR A 403 25.43 7.98 6.91
N LEU A 404 24.69 7.54 7.94
CA LEU A 404 25.02 6.33 8.70
C LEU A 404 24.96 5.08 7.81
N ALA A 405 23.92 4.92 7.00
CA ALA A 405 23.76 3.77 6.11
C ALA A 405 24.88 3.71 5.05
N ASN A 406 25.25 4.83 4.45
CA ASN A 406 26.38 4.92 3.53
C ASN A 406 27.70 4.51 4.21
N LYS A 407 27.93 4.97 5.46
CA LYS A 407 29.10 4.53 6.24
C LYS A 407 29.07 3.04 6.56
N ILE A 408 27.91 2.47 6.91
CA ILE A 408 27.75 1.03 7.13
C ILE A 408 28.07 0.28 5.83
N ALA A 409 27.57 0.71 4.68
CA ALA A 409 27.86 0.07 3.39
C ALA A 409 29.35 0.07 3.02
N THR A 410 30.09 1.14 3.35
CA THR A 410 31.56 1.18 3.16
C THR A 410 32.31 0.28 4.15
N GLN A 411 31.85 0.19 5.40
CA GLN A 411 32.54 -0.55 6.46
C GLN A 411 32.13 -2.04 6.56
N GLN A 412 30.96 -2.39 6.04
CA GLN A 412 30.31 -3.69 6.13
C GLN A 412 29.58 -3.98 4.79
N PRO A 413 30.30 -4.16 3.66
CA PRO A 413 29.69 -4.22 2.32
C PRO A 413 28.74 -5.40 2.09
N ARG A 414 28.85 -6.47 2.90
CA ARG A 414 27.99 -7.67 2.87
C ARG A 414 26.84 -7.60 3.87
N LEU A 415 26.75 -6.54 4.68
CA LEU A 415 25.59 -6.26 5.53
C LEU A 415 24.47 -5.60 4.70
N LYS A 416 23.31 -6.27 4.62
CA LYS A 416 22.12 -5.74 3.92
C LYS A 416 21.05 -5.30 4.91
N ILE A 417 20.56 -4.06 4.78
CA ILE A 417 19.49 -3.53 5.64
C ILE A 417 18.17 -3.52 4.86
N ASN A 418 17.27 -4.40 5.26
CA ASN A 418 15.91 -4.47 4.75
C ASN A 418 14.96 -3.66 5.63
N ILE A 419 13.90 -3.09 5.05
CA ILE A 419 12.99 -2.17 5.73
C ILE A 419 11.54 -2.60 5.46
N VAL A 420 10.75 -2.72 6.52
CA VAL A 420 9.29 -2.81 6.46
C VAL A 420 8.75 -1.46 6.92
N ASP A 421 8.27 -0.65 5.97
CA ASP A 421 7.60 0.62 6.26
C ASP A 421 6.13 0.34 6.59
N ILE A 422 5.81 0.44 7.87
CA ILE A 422 4.50 0.14 8.43
C ILE A 422 3.47 1.25 8.15
N ALA A 423 3.91 2.45 7.74
CA ALA A 423 3.04 3.59 7.46
C ALA A 423 2.91 3.94 5.97
N GLY A 424 3.80 3.46 5.10
CA GLY A 424 3.86 3.83 3.68
C GLY A 424 4.19 5.31 3.49
N GLN A 425 5.21 5.79 4.21
CA GLN A 425 5.69 7.17 4.18
C GLN A 425 7.07 7.34 3.52
N HIS A 426 7.76 6.24 3.17
CA HIS A 426 9.03 6.21 2.43
C HIS A 426 10.18 7.01 3.08
N LYS A 427 10.18 7.05 4.42
CA LYS A 427 11.01 7.98 5.22
C LYS A 427 12.47 7.57 5.37
N ILE A 428 12.79 6.30 5.14
CA ILE A 428 14.09 5.71 5.49
C ILE A 428 14.66 4.83 4.39
N ASP A 429 14.04 4.84 3.20
CA ASP A 429 14.34 4.00 2.04
C ASP A 429 15.82 4.07 1.62
N CYS A 430 16.43 5.24 1.77
CA CYS A 430 17.86 5.47 1.57
C CYS A 430 18.76 4.50 2.35
N VAL A 431 18.30 3.95 3.49
CA VAL A 431 19.08 3.00 4.30
C VAL A 431 19.13 1.63 3.63
N ALA A 432 18.05 1.21 2.97
CA ALA A 432 18.02 0.01 2.15
C ALA A 432 18.83 0.22 0.87
N GLU A 433 18.57 1.31 0.13
CA GLU A 433 19.28 1.66 -1.10
C GLU A 433 20.80 1.66 -0.92
N LYS A 434 21.32 2.38 0.10
CA LYS A 434 22.77 2.52 0.30
C LYS A 434 23.46 1.23 0.73
N THR A 435 22.75 0.28 1.34
CA THR A 435 23.33 -1.02 1.72
C THR A 435 23.08 -2.12 0.69
N GLY A 436 22.16 -1.90 -0.28
CA GLY A 436 21.71 -2.91 -1.23
C GLY A 436 20.69 -3.89 -0.63
N GLY A 437 19.94 -3.46 0.38
CA GLY A 437 18.72 -4.13 0.85
C GLY A 437 17.48 -3.67 0.08
N LYS A 438 16.29 -4.01 0.58
CA LYS A 438 15.00 -3.66 -0.03
C LYS A 438 14.03 -3.01 0.95
N VAL A 439 13.10 -2.21 0.42
CA VAL A 439 11.98 -1.62 1.14
C VAL A 439 10.70 -2.40 0.81
N TYR A 440 9.93 -2.73 1.85
CA TYR A 440 8.63 -3.38 1.77
C TYR A 440 7.59 -2.44 2.38
N ILE A 441 6.67 -1.95 1.56
CA ILE A 441 5.52 -1.19 2.08
C ILE A 441 4.58 -2.18 2.74
N ALA A 442 4.17 -1.94 3.98
CA ALA A 442 3.42 -2.90 4.77
C ALA A 442 1.93 -3.02 4.41
N GLN A 443 1.60 -2.96 3.12
CA GLN A 443 0.22 -2.94 2.64
C GLN A 443 -0.54 -4.18 3.10
N SER A 444 0.13 -5.33 3.23
CA SER A 444 -0.42 -6.49 3.94
C SER A 444 0.67 -7.30 4.65
N PRO A 445 0.42 -7.77 5.89
CA PRO A 445 1.30 -8.72 6.59
C PRO A 445 1.65 -9.96 5.76
N THR A 446 0.75 -10.44 4.90
CA THR A 446 1.01 -11.60 4.05
C THR A 446 1.96 -11.27 2.90
N ALA A 447 1.84 -10.07 2.29
CA ALA A 447 2.75 -9.58 1.25
C ALA A 447 4.20 -9.54 1.75
N ILE A 448 4.37 -8.96 2.94
CA ILE A 448 5.68 -8.77 3.60
C ILE A 448 6.29 -10.15 3.91
N VAL A 449 5.47 -11.09 4.40
CA VAL A 449 5.84 -12.48 4.74
C VAL A 449 6.13 -13.37 3.53
N GLU A 450 5.74 -12.94 2.33
CA GLU A 450 6.02 -13.61 1.06
C GLU A 450 7.23 -12.98 0.35
N GLN A 451 7.34 -11.65 0.35
CA GLN A 451 8.48 -10.94 -0.22
C GLN A 451 9.75 -11.00 0.64
N MET A 452 9.63 -11.05 1.97
CA MET A 452 10.76 -11.38 2.85
C MET A 452 11.24 -12.80 2.62
N ASN A 453 10.33 -13.75 2.41
CA ASN A 453 10.69 -15.10 1.95
C ASN A 453 11.50 -15.04 0.66
N ASN A 454 11.08 -14.23 -0.31
CA ASN A 454 11.76 -14.08 -1.60
C ASN A 454 13.08 -13.28 -1.54
N ALA A 455 13.39 -12.62 -0.42
CA ALA A 455 14.70 -12.02 -0.15
C ALA A 455 15.62 -12.92 0.69
N LEU A 456 15.04 -13.78 1.52
CA LEU A 456 15.72 -14.91 2.16
C LEU A 456 16.03 -16.03 1.14
N SER A 457 15.22 -16.19 0.08
CA SER A 457 15.41 -17.21 -0.95
C SER A 457 16.46 -16.85 -2.02
N THR A 458 16.90 -15.59 -2.08
CA THR A 458 18.06 -15.16 -2.89
C THR A 458 19.41 -15.42 -2.23
N MET A 459 19.45 -16.05 -1.07
CA MET A 459 20.68 -16.35 -0.33
C MET A 459 21.31 -17.68 -0.81
N LYS A 460 22.62 -17.87 -0.63
CA LYS A 460 23.25 -19.18 -0.89
C LYS A 460 22.61 -20.31 -0.06
N ILE A 461 22.10 -19.97 1.12
CA ILE A 461 21.52 -20.88 2.11
C ILE A 461 20.23 -21.55 1.60
N SER A 462 19.48 -20.91 0.69
CA SER A 462 18.20 -21.41 0.15
C SER A 462 18.32 -22.15 -1.17
N LYS A 463 19.55 -22.37 -1.66
CA LYS A 463 19.78 -23.23 -2.81
C LYS A 463 19.46 -24.68 -2.46
N PRO A 464 18.87 -25.47 -3.38
CA PRO A 464 18.79 -26.91 -3.18
C PRO A 464 20.20 -27.49 -3.07
N ILE A 465 20.35 -28.58 -2.31
CA ILE A 465 21.59 -29.36 -2.32
C ILE A 465 21.74 -29.97 -3.72
N CYS A 466 22.94 -29.91 -4.31
CA CYS A 466 23.23 -30.64 -5.54
C CYS A 466 23.11 -32.15 -5.26
N GLU A 467 22.36 -32.88 -6.09
CA GLU A 467 22.21 -34.34 -5.99
C GLU A 467 23.53 -35.07 -6.25
#